data_AF-A0A6J5V2E7-F1
#
_entry.id   AF-A0A6J5V2E7-F1
#
_cell.length_a   1.000
_cell.length_b   1.000
_cell.length_c   1.000
_cell.angle_alpha   90.00
_cell.angle_beta   90.00
_cell.angle_gamma   90.00
#
_symmetry.space_group_name_H-M   'P 1'
#
loop_
_entity.id
_entity.type
_entity.pdbx_description
1 polymer ?
#
loop_
_entity_poly.entity_id
_entity_poly.type
_entity_poly.pdbx_seq_one_letter_code
_entity_poly.pdbx_strand_id
1 'polypeptide(L)'
;MENGINLREQILKWYRDYYHGGLMKLVVIGGVMSKKAPPENLQFKAERPIWKAGKLYRLEPVGDFHMLYLTWTLPCLHQHHLKKPAEYLAHLLGHEGWGSLHFYFKARGWATYLAAGVGSGCIYRTSVAYVFEVSILLTDSGLEKMFDIIGIVYQYIKLLRQVSPQEWIFRELQDIGNMEFKFTEEEHQNVYASRLSENLLLYPAEYINYGSFAYEIWDEELIEYVLGFFTPENIRVDVVSKSSIKSEDFKCEPWFGSKYTEEDISPSLMDLWKDPSEIDVSLHLPSKNEFIPCDFSIRSDNSCHDPANISSPRCIIDEPFMKLWYKLDTTFKLPRALVAKLETSVTPVDEKLEIKLTIPSSFQLVHC
;
A
#
# COMPACT_ATOMS: atom_id res chain seq x y z
N MET A 1 32.98 -0.11 26.96
CA MET A 1 32.00 -0.91 27.75
C MET A 1 31.51 -0.05 28.89
N GLU A 2 30.58 0.87 28.64
CA GLU A 2 30.36 2.00 29.56
C GLU A 2 29.34 1.77 30.69
N ASN A 3 28.53 0.69 30.64
CA ASN A 3 27.49 0.43 31.65
C ASN A 3 27.64 -0.90 32.41
N GLY A 4 28.78 -1.60 32.33
CA GLY A 4 28.97 -2.91 32.99
C GLY A 4 28.06 -4.03 32.46
N ILE A 5 27.35 -3.82 31.36
CA ILE A 5 26.43 -4.79 30.77
C ILE A 5 27.24 -5.84 30.00
N ASN A 6 27.08 -7.11 30.38
CA ASN A 6 27.58 -8.23 29.61
C ASN A 6 26.65 -8.52 28.42
N LEU A 7 26.98 -7.94 27.26
CA LEU A 7 26.16 -8.07 26.05
C LEU A 7 25.95 -9.53 25.62
N ARG A 8 26.97 -10.38 25.78
CA ARG A 8 26.88 -11.80 25.46
C ARG A 8 25.82 -12.50 26.31
N GLU A 9 25.80 -12.21 27.61
CA GLU A 9 24.80 -12.78 28.52
C GLU A 9 23.38 -12.34 28.16
N GLN A 10 23.21 -11.06 27.79
CA GLN A 10 21.93 -10.53 27.32
C GLN A 10 21.45 -11.18 26.03
N ILE A 11 22.33 -11.35 25.03
CA ILE A 11 22.00 -12.05 23.78
C ILE A 11 21.60 -13.50 24.06
N LEU A 12 22.35 -14.20 24.91
CA LEU A 12 22.04 -15.59 25.27
C LEU A 12 20.73 -15.71 26.05
N LYS A 13 20.43 -14.74 26.92
CA LYS A 13 19.14 -14.66 27.61
C LYS A 13 18.01 -14.45 26.59
N TRP A 14 18.14 -13.46 25.71
CA TRP A 14 17.14 -13.18 24.68
C TRP A 14 16.91 -14.38 23.74
N TYR A 15 17.97 -15.05 23.30
CA TYR A 15 17.86 -16.29 22.52
C TYR A 15 17.08 -17.36 23.30
N ARG A 16 17.41 -17.57 24.58
CA ARG A 16 16.69 -18.55 25.41
C ARG A 16 15.25 -18.18 25.71
N ASP A 17 14.89 -16.90 25.67
CA ASP A 17 13.55 -16.42 26.01
C ASP A 17 12.62 -16.36 24.78
N TYR A 18 13.17 -16.23 23.56
CA TYR A 18 12.38 -15.97 22.34
C TYR A 18 12.66 -16.92 21.16
N TYR A 19 13.81 -17.62 21.11
CA TYR A 19 14.11 -18.56 20.02
C TYR A 19 13.61 -19.98 20.34
N HIS A 20 12.30 -20.11 20.55
CA HIS A 20 11.63 -21.39 20.78
C HIS A 20 10.97 -21.92 19.52
N GLY A 21 11.00 -23.24 19.34
CA GLY A 21 10.42 -23.90 18.16
C GLY A 21 8.91 -23.66 17.98
N GLY A 22 8.17 -23.34 19.05
CA GLY A 22 6.74 -23.03 18.98
C GLY A 22 6.41 -21.70 18.29
N LEU A 23 7.36 -20.75 18.27
CA LEU A 23 7.22 -19.45 17.62
C LEU A 23 7.79 -19.42 16.19
N MET A 24 8.63 -20.40 15.83
CA MET A 24 9.30 -20.44 14.55
C MET A 24 8.43 -21.05 13.44
N LYS A 25 8.48 -20.45 12.26
CA LYS A 25 7.90 -20.99 11.03
C LYS A 25 9.03 -21.24 10.03
N LEU A 26 8.99 -22.39 9.36
CA LEU A 26 10.02 -22.82 8.42
C LEU A 26 9.36 -23.28 7.13
N VAL A 27 9.91 -22.82 6.01
CA VAL A 27 9.55 -23.26 4.66
C VAL A 27 10.80 -23.80 3.99
N VAL A 28 10.68 -24.95 3.35
CA VAL A 28 11.76 -25.60 2.59
C VAL A 28 11.22 -25.90 1.20
N ILE A 29 11.93 -25.42 0.17
CA ILE A 29 11.63 -25.71 -1.23
C ILE A 29 12.68 -26.71 -1.72
N GLY A 30 12.27 -27.86 -2.24
CA GLY A 30 13.18 -28.87 -2.81
C GLY A 30 13.38 -30.16 -2.01
N GLY A 31 12.56 -30.47 -1.00
CA GLY A 31 12.62 -31.76 -0.30
C GLY A 31 11.55 -31.95 0.78
N VAL A 32 11.28 -33.20 1.18
CA VAL A 32 10.25 -33.53 2.18
C VAL A 32 10.88 -33.61 3.57
N MET A 33 10.50 -32.69 4.46
CA MET A 33 10.57 -32.90 5.90
C MET A 33 9.36 -32.28 6.59
N SER A 34 8.74 -33.02 7.51
CA SER A 34 7.73 -32.51 8.43
C SER A 34 8.23 -32.70 9.87
N LYS A 35 8.57 -31.60 10.53
CA LYS A 35 8.71 -31.55 11.99
C LYS A 35 7.71 -30.51 12.48
N LYS A 36 6.79 -30.93 13.36
CA LYS A 36 5.86 -30.04 14.06
C LYS A 36 6.40 -29.82 15.47
N ALA A 37 6.68 -28.58 15.83
CA ALA A 37 6.88 -28.20 17.21
C ALA A 37 5.51 -27.95 17.87
N PRO A 38 5.36 -28.18 19.19
CA PRO A 38 4.15 -27.78 19.89
C PRO A 38 3.96 -26.26 19.78
N PRO A 39 2.73 -25.77 19.51
CA PRO A 39 2.47 -24.35 19.42
C PRO A 39 2.67 -23.70 20.80
N GLU A 40 3.35 -22.57 20.83
CA GLU A 40 3.55 -21.77 22.02
C GLU A 40 2.97 -20.38 21.75
N ASN A 41 2.01 -19.96 22.58
CA ASN A 41 1.29 -18.71 22.37
C ASN A 41 1.88 -17.64 23.29
N LEU A 42 2.88 -16.90 22.82
CA LEU A 42 3.31 -15.67 23.49
C LEU A 42 2.26 -14.58 23.23
N GLN A 43 1.63 -14.09 24.30
CA GLN A 43 0.78 -12.91 24.23
C GLN A 43 1.59 -11.67 24.61
N PHE A 44 1.70 -10.75 23.66
CA PHE A 44 2.25 -9.42 23.93
C PHE A 44 1.11 -8.47 24.25
N LYS A 45 1.24 -7.74 25.37
CA LYS A 45 0.33 -6.65 25.74
C LYS A 45 1.10 -5.36 25.70
N ALA A 46 0.54 -4.33 25.07
CA ALA A 46 1.10 -3.00 25.19
C ALA A 46 0.74 -2.42 26.56
N GLU A 47 1.77 -1.98 27.29
CA GLU A 47 1.60 -1.31 28.58
C GLU A 47 1.19 0.16 28.43
N ARG A 48 1.38 0.73 27.22
CA ARG A 48 1.12 2.14 26.89
C ARG A 48 0.58 2.27 25.47
N PRO A 49 -0.17 3.33 25.15
CA PRO A 49 -0.52 3.66 23.77
C PRO A 49 0.73 3.78 22.89
N ILE A 50 0.60 3.44 21.60
CA ILE A 50 1.73 3.50 20.65
C ILE A 50 2.24 4.95 20.52
N TRP A 51 1.31 5.92 20.52
CA TRP A 51 1.60 7.36 20.56
C TRP A 51 0.51 8.12 21.31
N LYS A 52 0.75 9.42 21.55
CA LYS A 52 -0.29 10.34 22.01
C LYS A 52 -1.17 10.71 20.82
N ALA A 53 -2.41 10.24 20.81
CA ALA A 53 -3.36 10.60 19.78
C ALA A 53 -3.85 12.06 19.95
N GLY A 54 -4.42 12.61 18.88
CA GLY A 54 -4.90 13.98 18.77
C GLY A 54 -3.80 15.03 18.76
N LYS A 55 -2.60 14.69 18.27
CA LYS A 55 -1.43 15.57 18.23
C LYS A 55 -0.96 15.82 16.80
N LEU A 56 -0.38 17.01 16.60
CA LEU A 56 0.32 17.42 15.39
C LEU A 56 1.82 17.42 15.65
N TYR A 57 2.56 16.76 14.76
CA TYR A 57 4.01 16.73 14.75
C TYR A 57 4.53 17.41 13.50
N ARG A 58 5.50 18.31 13.64
CA ARG A 58 6.19 18.92 12.49
C ARG A 58 7.62 18.42 12.46
N LEU A 59 8.08 17.97 11.30
CA LEU A 59 9.40 17.39 11.12
C LEU A 59 10.14 18.07 9.97
N GLU A 60 11.44 18.26 10.15
CA GLU A 60 12.34 18.79 9.12
C GLU A 60 12.95 17.61 8.32
N PRO A 61 12.59 17.41 7.04
CA PRO A 61 13.20 16.39 6.20
C PRO A 61 14.59 16.82 5.71
N VAL A 62 15.40 15.83 5.35
CA VAL A 62 16.66 16.06 4.61
C VAL A 62 16.37 16.45 3.16
N GLY A 63 15.42 15.75 2.53
CA GLY A 63 14.95 16.02 1.16
C GLY A 63 14.05 17.26 1.08
N ASP A 64 13.85 17.76 -0.14
CA ASP A 64 12.98 18.92 -0.39
C ASP A 64 11.60 18.47 -0.88
N PHE A 65 10.69 18.22 0.05
CA PHE A 65 9.32 17.81 -0.22
C PHE A 65 8.39 18.18 0.94
N HIS A 66 7.09 18.09 0.69
CA HIS A 66 6.05 18.35 1.67
C HIS A 66 5.16 17.11 1.79
N MET A 67 5.23 16.41 2.90
CA MET A 67 4.41 15.22 3.14
C MET A 67 3.52 15.43 4.36
N LEU A 68 2.25 15.04 4.20
CA LEU A 68 1.28 14.97 5.27
C LEU A 68 0.92 13.51 5.52
N TYR A 69 1.13 13.05 6.74
CA TYR A 69 0.73 11.72 7.19
C TYR A 69 -0.39 11.84 8.20
N LEU A 70 -1.49 11.12 7.95
CA LEU A 70 -2.63 10.99 8.84
C LEU A 70 -2.71 9.54 9.28
N THR A 71 -2.51 9.30 10.56
CA THR A 71 -2.31 7.93 11.07
C THR A 71 -3.27 7.62 12.20
N TRP A 72 -3.94 6.47 12.12
CA TRP A 72 -4.88 5.99 13.14
C TRP A 72 -4.43 4.63 13.68
N THR A 73 -4.68 4.41 14.97
CA THR A 73 -4.53 3.08 15.56
C THR A 73 -5.80 2.27 15.35
N LEU A 74 -5.66 1.05 14.85
CA LEU A 74 -6.73 0.09 14.67
C LEU A 74 -6.52 -1.11 15.62
N PRO A 75 -7.57 -1.83 16.00
CA PRO A 75 -7.41 -3.09 16.73
C PRO A 75 -6.63 -4.10 15.88
N CYS A 76 -6.09 -5.13 16.53
CA CYS A 76 -5.45 -6.24 15.83
C CYS A 76 -6.44 -6.95 14.90
N LEU A 77 -6.17 -6.97 13.59
CA LEU A 77 -7.05 -7.55 12.56
C LEU A 77 -6.58 -8.92 12.04
N HIS A 78 -5.59 -9.55 12.67
CA HIS A 78 -5.02 -10.84 12.22
C HIS A 78 -6.07 -11.94 12.01
N GLN A 79 -7.08 -12.02 12.88
CA GLN A 79 -8.14 -13.03 12.79
C GLN A 79 -9.16 -12.75 11.67
N HIS A 80 -9.11 -11.56 11.06
CA HIS A 80 -10.03 -11.11 10.02
C HIS A 80 -9.37 -11.03 8.64
N HIS A 81 -8.30 -11.81 8.43
CA HIS A 81 -7.48 -11.80 7.22
C HIS A 81 -8.22 -12.18 5.93
N LEU A 82 -9.36 -12.88 6.02
CA LEU A 82 -10.24 -13.21 4.89
C LEU A 82 -11.32 -12.16 4.62
N LYS A 83 -11.56 -11.26 5.59
CA LYS A 83 -12.55 -10.17 5.52
C LYS A 83 -11.93 -8.86 5.06
N LYS A 84 -10.64 -8.66 5.36
CA LYS A 84 -9.80 -7.52 4.90
C LYS A 84 -10.48 -6.13 5.03
N PRO A 85 -11.05 -5.78 6.20
CA PRO A 85 -11.77 -4.51 6.36
C PRO A 85 -10.84 -3.29 6.22
N ALA A 86 -9.58 -3.40 6.65
CA ALA A 86 -8.61 -2.32 6.51
C ALA A 86 -8.24 -2.10 5.03
N GLU A 87 -8.03 -3.17 4.26
CA GLU A 87 -7.74 -3.08 2.83
C GLU A 87 -8.95 -2.54 2.03
N TYR A 88 -10.18 -2.87 2.43
CA TYR A 88 -11.39 -2.27 1.86
C TYR A 88 -11.42 -0.74 2.04
N LEU A 89 -11.16 -0.27 3.26
CA LEU A 89 -11.09 1.16 3.56
C LEU A 89 -9.89 1.84 2.87
N ALA A 90 -8.76 1.14 2.75
CA ALA A 90 -7.60 1.59 2.01
C ALA A 90 -7.91 1.82 0.53
N HIS A 91 -8.65 0.89 -0.10
CA HIS A 91 -9.08 1.03 -1.48
C HIS A 91 -9.92 2.30 -1.69
N LEU A 92 -10.86 2.59 -0.78
CA LEU A 92 -11.74 3.77 -0.90
C LEU A 92 -11.02 5.09 -0.59
N LEU A 93 -10.23 5.14 0.48
CA LEU A 93 -9.48 6.34 0.88
C LEU A 93 -8.33 6.65 -0.08
N GLY A 94 -7.73 5.61 -0.67
CA GLY A 94 -6.62 5.68 -1.62
C GLY A 94 -7.05 5.71 -3.08
N HIS A 95 -8.34 5.77 -3.38
CA HIS A 95 -8.83 5.76 -4.76
C HIS A 95 -8.36 7.02 -5.53
N GLU A 96 -8.05 6.89 -6.82
CA GLU A 96 -7.55 7.99 -7.66
C GLU A 96 -8.53 8.47 -8.75
N GLY A 97 -9.64 7.76 -8.93
CA GLY A 97 -10.67 8.12 -9.91
C GLY A 97 -11.55 9.28 -9.47
N TRP A 98 -12.44 9.70 -10.38
CA TRP A 98 -13.38 10.79 -10.16
C TRP A 98 -14.21 10.58 -8.88
N GLY A 99 -14.40 11.66 -8.10
CA GLY A 99 -15.06 11.62 -6.80
C GLY A 99 -14.16 11.34 -5.59
N SER A 100 -12.91 10.94 -5.82
CA SER A 100 -11.99 10.58 -4.73
C SER A 100 -11.26 11.78 -4.11
N LEU A 101 -10.66 11.55 -2.94
CA LEU A 101 -9.78 12.49 -2.27
C LEU A 101 -8.60 12.93 -3.15
N HIS A 102 -7.92 11.97 -3.79
CA HIS A 102 -6.78 12.27 -4.64
C HIS A 102 -7.18 13.12 -5.84
N PHE A 103 -8.28 12.77 -6.53
CA PHE A 103 -8.79 13.54 -7.65
C PHE A 103 -9.13 14.98 -7.24
N TYR A 104 -9.80 15.13 -6.09
CA TYR A 104 -10.18 16.42 -5.52
C TYR A 104 -8.98 17.31 -5.22
N PHE A 105 -7.96 16.79 -4.54
CA PHE A 105 -6.75 17.55 -4.20
C PHE A 105 -5.91 17.87 -5.44
N LYS A 106 -5.82 16.95 -6.39
CA LYS A 106 -5.10 17.14 -7.65
C LYS A 106 -5.76 18.22 -8.51
N ALA A 107 -7.08 18.23 -8.62
CA ALA A 107 -7.83 19.24 -9.38
C ALA A 107 -7.62 20.67 -8.85
N ARG A 108 -7.32 20.83 -7.55
CA ARG A 108 -7.02 22.12 -6.91
C ARG A 108 -5.53 22.44 -6.83
N GLY A 109 -4.68 21.55 -7.33
CA GLY A 109 -3.23 21.70 -7.23
C GLY A 109 -2.69 21.65 -5.80
N TRP A 110 -3.40 21.00 -4.88
CA TRP A 110 -2.99 20.87 -3.47
C TRP A 110 -2.10 19.64 -3.22
N ALA A 111 -2.28 18.56 -3.98
CA ALA A 111 -1.50 17.35 -3.84
C ALA A 111 -1.19 16.71 -5.19
N THR A 112 -0.10 15.97 -5.26
CA THR A 112 0.32 15.21 -6.46
C THR A 112 0.18 13.71 -6.28
N TYR A 113 0.23 13.22 -5.03
CA TYR A 113 0.14 11.82 -4.68
C TYR A 113 -0.65 11.62 -3.39
N LEU A 114 -1.41 10.54 -3.31
CA LEU A 114 -2.09 10.09 -2.11
C LEU A 114 -2.05 8.56 -2.08
N ALA A 115 -1.73 7.98 -0.93
CA ALA A 115 -1.91 6.56 -0.69
C ALA A 115 -2.49 6.31 0.70
N ALA A 116 -3.31 5.27 0.82
CA ALA A 116 -3.94 4.87 2.07
C ALA A 116 -3.73 3.38 2.31
N GLY A 117 -3.55 3.00 3.57
CA GLY A 117 -3.59 1.59 3.97
C GLY A 117 -2.77 1.27 5.22
N VAL A 118 -2.70 -0.02 5.52
CA VAL A 118 -1.84 -0.55 6.57
C VAL A 118 -0.54 -0.98 5.92
N GLY A 119 0.55 -0.29 6.26
CA GLY A 119 1.88 -0.57 5.71
C GLY A 119 2.33 -2.02 5.90
N SER A 120 3.33 -2.43 5.12
CA SER A 120 3.90 -3.80 5.14
C SER A 120 4.99 -4.00 6.19
N GLY A 121 5.49 -2.92 6.81
CA GLY A 121 6.53 -3.01 7.85
C GLY A 121 6.02 -3.56 9.18
N CYS A 122 6.91 -4.18 9.96
CA CYS A 122 6.59 -4.79 11.26
C CYS A 122 5.91 -3.85 12.27
N ILE A 123 6.04 -2.53 12.09
CA ILE A 123 5.39 -1.53 12.96
C ILE A 123 3.90 -1.34 12.65
N TYR A 124 3.45 -1.70 11.44
CA TYR A 124 2.09 -1.46 10.98
C TYR A 124 1.12 -2.60 11.29
N ARG A 125 1.64 -3.83 11.46
CA ARG A 125 0.87 -5.04 11.74
C ARG A 125 1.49 -5.75 12.93
N THR A 126 0.89 -5.57 14.11
CA THR A 126 1.35 -6.23 15.34
C THR A 126 0.23 -7.00 16.01
N SER A 127 0.57 -7.88 16.96
CA SER A 127 -0.41 -8.59 17.79
C SER A 127 -1.19 -7.65 18.73
N VAL A 128 -0.70 -6.42 18.93
CA VAL A 128 -1.33 -5.40 19.76
C VAL A 128 -2.33 -4.58 18.95
N ALA A 129 -1.89 -4.05 17.82
CA ALA A 129 -2.65 -3.10 17.03
C ALA A 129 -2.11 -3.00 15.59
N TYR A 130 -2.97 -2.48 14.73
CA TYR A 130 -2.62 -2.14 13.36
C TYR A 130 -2.49 -0.62 13.25
N VAL A 131 -1.65 -0.16 12.33
CA VAL A 131 -1.47 1.26 12.04
C VAL A 131 -1.94 1.52 10.62
N PHE A 132 -3.02 2.29 10.49
CA PHE A 132 -3.53 2.72 9.19
C PHE A 132 -3.03 4.14 8.92
N GLU A 133 -2.47 4.36 7.74
CA GLU A 133 -1.90 5.63 7.33
C GLU A 133 -2.55 6.11 6.02
N VAL A 134 -2.83 7.41 5.94
CA VAL A 134 -3.05 8.14 4.69
C VAL A 134 -1.87 9.09 4.51
N SER A 135 -1.10 8.87 3.46
CA SER A 135 0.06 9.68 3.07
C SER A 135 -0.28 10.56 1.88
N ILE A 136 0.03 11.85 1.96
CA ILE A 136 -0.31 12.84 0.93
C ILE A 136 0.92 13.70 0.62
N LEU A 137 1.37 13.66 -0.65
CA LEU A 137 2.44 14.52 -1.15
C LEU A 137 1.84 15.87 -1.56
N LEU A 138 2.14 16.89 -0.77
CA LEU A 138 1.58 18.24 -0.91
C LEU A 138 2.43 19.08 -1.88
N THR A 139 1.75 20.00 -2.56
CA THR A 139 2.40 21.15 -3.20
C THR A 139 2.63 22.27 -2.17
N ASP A 140 3.32 23.34 -2.55
CA ASP A 140 3.47 24.53 -1.70
C ASP A 140 2.11 25.10 -1.29
N SER A 141 1.16 25.18 -2.24
CA SER A 141 -0.21 25.62 -1.96
C SER A 141 -0.96 24.64 -1.04
N GLY A 142 -0.74 23.33 -1.22
CA GLY A 142 -1.30 22.31 -0.35
C GLY A 142 -0.80 22.41 1.09
N LEU A 143 0.48 22.77 1.28
CA LEU A 143 1.06 22.96 2.60
C LEU A 143 0.39 24.09 3.38
N GLU A 144 0.07 25.21 2.71
CA GLU A 144 -0.69 26.32 3.31
C GLU A 144 -2.13 25.92 3.68
N LYS A 145 -2.67 24.92 2.98
CA LYS A 145 -4.05 24.42 3.11
C LYS A 145 -4.15 23.08 3.84
N MET A 146 -3.11 22.68 4.58
CA MET A 146 -3.04 21.35 5.19
C MET A 146 -4.23 21.03 6.12
N PHE A 147 -4.71 21.99 6.91
CA PHE A 147 -5.85 21.77 7.81
C PHE A 147 -7.18 21.64 7.04
N ASP A 148 -7.30 22.35 5.91
CA ASP A 148 -8.45 22.22 5.00
C ASP A 148 -8.44 20.82 4.36
N ILE A 149 -7.28 20.35 3.90
CA ILE A 149 -7.09 18.99 3.36
C ILE A 149 -7.51 17.93 4.38
N ILE A 150 -7.09 18.05 5.64
CA ILE A 150 -7.51 17.14 6.73
C ILE A 150 -9.04 17.19 6.91
N GLY A 151 -9.63 18.39 6.86
CA GLY A 151 -11.08 18.56 6.89
C GLY A 151 -11.80 17.80 5.78
N ILE A 152 -11.29 17.85 4.55
CA ILE A 152 -11.84 17.11 3.40
C ILE A 152 -11.69 15.60 3.57
N VAL A 153 -10.58 15.11 4.15
CA VAL A 153 -10.43 13.69 4.51
C VAL A 153 -11.54 13.28 5.49
N TYR A 154 -11.85 14.10 6.49
CA TYR A 154 -12.95 13.82 7.41
C TYR A 154 -14.34 13.95 6.78
N GLN A 155 -14.54 14.83 5.80
CA GLN A 155 -15.77 14.85 5.00
C GLN A 155 -15.95 13.54 4.23
N TYR A 156 -14.89 12.99 3.64
CA TYR A 156 -14.94 11.70 2.96
C TYR A 156 -15.18 10.55 3.93
N ILE A 157 -14.54 10.55 5.11
CA ILE A 157 -14.85 9.58 6.18
C ILE A 157 -16.32 9.69 6.60
N LYS A 158 -16.88 10.91 6.71
CA LYS A 158 -18.31 11.12 6.99
C LYS A 158 -19.19 10.55 5.86
N LEU A 159 -18.83 10.75 4.60
CA LEU A 159 -19.49 10.13 3.45
C LEU A 159 -19.50 8.60 3.58
N LEU A 160 -18.36 7.98 3.90
CA LEU A 160 -18.25 6.52 4.09
C LEU A 160 -19.09 6.00 5.26
N ARG A 161 -19.37 6.83 6.27
CA ARG A 161 -20.28 6.48 7.37
C ARG A 161 -21.75 6.61 7.00
N GLN A 162 -22.09 7.50 6.06
CA GLN A 162 -23.46 7.72 5.61
C GLN A 162 -23.88 6.70 4.55
N VAL A 163 -22.94 6.33 3.68
CA VAL A 163 -23.13 5.31 2.65
C VAL A 163 -22.59 4.00 3.22
N SER A 164 -23.46 3.15 3.75
CA SER A 164 -23.09 1.83 4.29
C SER A 164 -22.12 1.08 3.36
N PRO A 165 -21.21 0.23 3.89
CA PRO A 165 -20.25 -0.48 3.05
C PRO A 165 -20.90 -1.23 1.89
N GLN A 166 -20.34 -1.05 0.70
CA GLN A 166 -20.89 -1.57 -0.54
C GLN A 166 -20.28 -2.94 -0.87
N GLU A 167 -21.10 -3.99 -0.88
CA GLU A 167 -20.65 -5.37 -1.16
C GLU A 167 -20.05 -5.49 -2.56
N TRP A 168 -20.57 -4.78 -3.56
CA TRP A 168 -20.06 -4.87 -4.93
C TRP A 168 -18.58 -4.46 -5.03
N ILE A 169 -18.11 -3.52 -4.22
CA ILE A 169 -16.70 -3.11 -4.14
C ILE A 169 -15.85 -4.25 -3.58
N PHE A 170 -16.35 -4.94 -2.56
CA PHE A 170 -15.67 -6.12 -2.01
C PHE A 170 -15.57 -7.24 -3.04
N ARG A 171 -16.62 -7.45 -3.84
CA ARG A 171 -16.60 -8.42 -4.95
C ARG A 171 -15.60 -8.04 -6.02
N GLU A 172 -15.47 -6.76 -6.36
CA GLU A 172 -14.40 -6.32 -7.28
C GLU A 172 -13.00 -6.60 -6.73
N LEU A 173 -12.76 -6.33 -5.44
CA LEU A 173 -11.47 -6.65 -4.79
C LEU A 173 -11.22 -8.16 -4.74
N GLN A 174 -12.28 -8.97 -4.55
CA GLN A 174 -12.23 -10.43 -4.63
C GLN A 174 -11.85 -10.90 -6.04
N ASP A 175 -12.47 -10.35 -7.09
CA ASP A 175 -12.15 -10.70 -8.47
C ASP A 175 -10.71 -10.32 -8.83
N ILE A 176 -10.25 -9.13 -8.40
CA ILE A 176 -8.86 -8.67 -8.59
C ILE A 176 -7.90 -9.60 -7.86
N GLY A 177 -8.12 -9.89 -6.58
CA GLY A 177 -7.25 -10.78 -5.79
C GLY A 177 -7.19 -12.20 -6.37
N ASN A 178 -8.33 -12.74 -6.81
CA ASN A 178 -8.39 -14.04 -7.49
C ASN A 178 -7.60 -14.05 -8.80
N MET A 179 -7.73 -13.00 -9.59
CA MET A 179 -6.99 -12.82 -10.84
C MET A 179 -5.48 -12.72 -10.59
N GLU A 180 -5.07 -11.89 -9.64
CA GLU A 180 -3.66 -11.73 -9.27
C GLU A 180 -3.03 -13.05 -8.82
N PHE A 181 -3.73 -13.80 -7.97
CA PHE A 181 -3.26 -15.11 -7.52
C PHE A 181 -3.18 -16.12 -8.68
N LYS A 182 -4.24 -16.21 -9.50
CA LYS A 182 -4.31 -17.17 -10.61
C LYS A 182 -3.21 -16.96 -11.66
N PHE A 183 -2.85 -15.70 -11.91
CA PHE A 183 -1.83 -15.32 -12.90
C PHE A 183 -0.53 -14.82 -12.26
N THR A 184 -0.25 -15.24 -11.02
CA THR A 184 1.03 -14.98 -10.35
C THR A 184 2.15 -15.68 -11.13
N GLU A 185 3.24 -14.97 -11.38
CA GLU A 185 4.43 -15.48 -12.05
C GLU A 185 5.32 -16.29 -11.10
N GLU A 186 6.16 -17.16 -11.65
CA GLU A 186 7.13 -17.90 -10.84
C GLU A 186 8.14 -16.94 -10.22
N GLU A 187 8.15 -16.88 -8.89
CA GLU A 187 9.09 -16.09 -8.11
C GLU A 187 10.39 -16.86 -7.88
N HIS A 188 11.51 -16.13 -7.71
CA HIS A 188 12.74 -16.76 -7.25
C HIS A 188 12.53 -17.48 -5.91
N GLN A 189 13.01 -18.73 -5.83
CA GLN A 189 12.71 -19.65 -4.72
C GLN A 189 13.09 -19.10 -3.34
N ASN A 190 14.16 -18.32 -3.22
CA ASN A 190 14.57 -17.70 -1.96
C ASN A 190 13.53 -16.66 -1.47
N VAL A 191 13.01 -15.84 -2.39
CA VAL A 191 11.97 -14.85 -2.09
C VAL A 191 10.67 -15.57 -1.73
N TYR A 192 10.31 -16.59 -2.51
CA TYR A 192 9.10 -17.37 -2.28
C TYR A 192 9.11 -18.07 -0.91
N ALA A 193 10.22 -18.73 -0.54
CA ALA A 193 10.36 -19.36 0.78
C ALA A 193 10.25 -18.35 1.93
N SER A 194 10.88 -17.18 1.80
CA SER A 194 10.80 -16.10 2.80
C SER A 194 9.36 -15.62 2.97
N ARG A 195 8.69 -15.29 1.86
CA ARG A 195 7.30 -14.83 1.87
C ARG A 195 6.35 -15.85 2.49
N LEU A 196 6.50 -17.14 2.15
CA LEU A 196 5.67 -18.18 2.76
C LEU A 196 5.93 -18.35 4.26
N SER A 197 7.18 -18.17 4.71
CA SER A 197 7.53 -18.25 6.13
C SER A 197 6.91 -17.12 6.94
N GLU A 198 6.84 -15.91 6.36
CA GLU A 198 6.11 -14.76 6.93
C GLU A 198 4.60 -15.02 6.93
N ASN A 199 4.05 -15.53 5.83
CA ASN A 199 2.64 -15.85 5.73
C ASN A 199 2.19 -16.89 6.78
N LEU A 200 3.04 -17.84 7.17
CA LEU A 200 2.75 -18.80 8.24
C LEU A 200 2.60 -18.16 9.64
N LEU A 201 3.03 -16.90 9.82
CA LEU A 201 2.79 -16.12 11.04
C LEU A 201 1.43 -15.42 11.03
N LEU A 202 0.86 -15.18 9.85
CA LEU A 202 -0.33 -14.37 9.64
C LEU A 202 -1.57 -15.20 9.28
N TYR A 203 -1.37 -16.29 8.54
CA TYR A 203 -2.42 -17.10 7.92
C TYR A 203 -2.33 -18.56 8.39
N PRO A 204 -3.47 -19.26 8.46
CA PRO A 204 -3.48 -20.71 8.57
C PRO A 204 -2.74 -21.38 7.39
N ALA A 205 -2.25 -22.60 7.60
CA ALA A 205 -1.46 -23.34 6.62
C ALA A 205 -2.14 -23.51 5.25
N GLU A 206 -3.47 -23.57 5.21
CA GLU A 206 -4.25 -23.70 3.99
C GLU A 206 -4.29 -22.41 3.14
N TYR A 207 -4.06 -21.25 3.76
CA TYR A 207 -4.06 -19.94 3.12
C TYR A 207 -2.64 -19.38 2.90
N ILE A 208 -1.57 -20.14 3.09
CA ILE A 208 -0.20 -19.59 3.00
C ILE A 208 0.15 -19.02 1.62
N ASN A 209 -0.40 -19.60 0.57
CA ASN A 209 -0.14 -19.17 -0.82
C ASN A 209 -1.10 -18.06 -1.25
N TYR A 210 -2.33 -18.09 -0.74
CA TYR A 210 -3.46 -17.29 -1.24
C TYR A 210 -3.91 -16.19 -0.27
N GLY A 211 -3.60 -16.28 1.02
CA GLY A 211 -4.15 -15.42 2.08
C GLY A 211 -3.89 -13.93 1.91
N SER A 212 -2.79 -13.55 1.25
CA SER A 212 -2.54 -12.15 0.87
C SER A 212 -3.57 -11.62 -0.14
N PHE A 213 -4.06 -12.48 -1.03
CA PHE A 213 -5.04 -12.17 -2.08
C PHE A 213 -6.50 -12.47 -1.67
N ALA A 214 -6.70 -13.20 -0.58
CA ALA A 214 -7.99 -13.79 -0.21
C ALA A 214 -8.99 -12.77 0.35
N TYR A 215 -9.94 -12.33 -0.49
CA TYR A 215 -11.19 -11.71 -0.05
C TYR A 215 -12.28 -12.77 -0.17
N GLU A 216 -12.71 -13.36 0.95
CA GLU A 216 -13.62 -14.53 0.93
C GLU A 216 -14.94 -14.25 1.66
N ILE A 217 -14.85 -13.52 2.78
CA ILE A 217 -15.98 -13.32 3.69
C ILE A 217 -16.36 -11.84 3.70
N TRP A 218 -17.52 -11.53 3.14
CA TRP A 218 -18.13 -10.20 3.29
C TRP A 218 -18.63 -10.01 4.72
N ASP A 219 -18.25 -8.90 5.34
CA ASP A 219 -18.67 -8.52 6.69
C ASP A 219 -18.78 -6.99 6.78
N GLU A 220 -19.99 -6.51 6.53
CA GLU A 220 -20.33 -5.08 6.55
C GLU A 220 -20.10 -4.48 7.95
N GLU A 221 -20.59 -5.15 9.01
CA GLU A 221 -20.48 -4.69 10.39
C GLU A 221 -19.02 -4.52 10.82
N LEU A 222 -18.14 -5.43 10.39
CA LEU A 222 -16.72 -5.31 10.69
C LEU A 222 -16.07 -4.11 9.98
N ILE A 223 -16.47 -3.80 8.74
CA ILE A 223 -15.97 -2.62 8.03
C ILE A 223 -16.43 -1.34 8.74
N GLU A 224 -17.71 -1.27 9.14
CA GLU A 224 -18.24 -0.14 9.92
C GLU A 224 -17.54 0.00 11.28
N TYR A 225 -17.30 -1.12 11.96
CA TYR A 225 -16.56 -1.15 13.22
C TYR A 225 -15.15 -0.58 13.05
N VAL A 226 -14.41 -1.00 12.00
CA VAL A 226 -13.07 -0.48 11.72
C VAL A 226 -13.11 1.00 11.33
N LEU A 227 -14.10 1.43 10.53
CA LEU A 227 -14.33 2.84 10.18
C LEU A 227 -14.62 3.72 11.40
N GLY A 228 -15.17 3.15 12.47
CA GLY A 228 -15.37 3.80 13.76
C GLY A 228 -14.09 4.31 14.44
N PHE A 229 -12.92 3.77 14.10
CA PHE A 229 -11.63 4.21 14.65
C PHE A 229 -11.05 5.44 13.95
N PHE A 230 -11.60 5.85 12.81
CA PHE A 230 -11.13 7.00 12.03
C PHE A 230 -11.69 8.31 12.60
N THR A 231 -11.31 8.63 13.84
CA THR A 231 -11.78 9.84 14.54
C THR A 231 -10.63 10.82 14.79
N PRO A 232 -10.93 12.12 14.97
CA PRO A 232 -9.93 13.13 15.33
C PRO A 232 -9.22 12.83 16.65
N GLU A 233 -9.89 12.18 17.60
CA GLU A 233 -9.28 11.83 18.88
C GLU A 233 -8.28 10.67 18.77
N ASN A 234 -8.37 9.84 17.73
CA ASN A 234 -7.46 8.72 17.47
C ASN A 234 -6.36 9.05 16.44
N ILE A 235 -6.41 10.22 15.80
CA ILE A 235 -5.46 10.60 14.76
C ILE A 235 -4.10 11.01 15.32
N ARG A 236 -3.04 10.72 14.59
CA ARG A 236 -1.76 11.39 14.67
C ARG A 236 -1.50 12.08 13.33
N VAL A 237 -1.10 13.34 13.38
CA VAL A 237 -0.78 14.12 12.17
C VAL A 237 0.71 14.41 12.15
N ASP A 238 1.43 13.97 11.12
CA ASP A 238 2.82 14.33 10.89
C ASP A 238 2.94 15.19 9.63
N VAL A 239 3.53 16.38 9.76
CA VAL A 239 3.81 17.31 8.65
C VAL A 239 5.30 17.39 8.45
N VAL A 240 5.77 16.81 7.35
CA VAL A 240 7.19 16.74 6.99
C VAL A 240 7.46 17.80 5.93
N SER A 241 8.13 18.89 6.33
CA SER A 241 8.51 19.98 5.43
C SER A 241 9.65 20.81 6.02
N LYS A 242 10.58 21.28 5.19
CA LYS A 242 11.69 22.14 5.63
C LYS A 242 11.21 23.44 6.27
N SER A 243 10.07 23.98 5.82
CA SER A 243 9.49 25.22 6.34
C SER A 243 8.55 25.02 7.53
N SER A 244 8.42 23.77 8.03
CA SER A 244 7.44 23.43 9.07
C SER A 244 7.87 23.87 10.47
N ILE A 245 9.16 23.79 10.80
CA ILE A 245 9.69 24.18 12.12
C ILE A 245 10.06 25.66 12.07
N LYS A 246 9.17 26.51 12.60
CA LYS A 246 9.40 27.97 12.68
C LYS A 246 9.89 28.44 14.05
N SER A 247 9.75 27.58 15.07
CA SER A 247 10.13 27.88 16.46
C SER A 247 11.54 27.40 16.75
N GLU A 248 12.27 28.14 17.60
CA GLU A 248 13.55 27.67 18.17
C GLU A 248 13.33 26.55 19.21
N ASP A 249 12.09 26.36 19.69
CA ASP A 249 11.72 25.29 20.63
C ASP A 249 11.40 23.98 19.90
N PHE A 250 12.43 23.36 19.33
CA PHE A 250 12.34 22.03 18.72
C PHE A 250 12.98 20.96 19.61
N LYS A 251 12.47 19.74 19.51
CA LYS A 251 13.06 18.54 20.10
C LYS A 251 13.90 17.83 19.05
N CYS A 252 14.91 17.10 19.51
CA CYS A 252 15.70 16.21 18.65
C CYS A 252 15.37 14.76 19.00
N GLU A 253 15.09 13.97 17.97
CA GLU A 253 15.01 12.52 18.09
C GLU A 253 16.43 11.99 18.41
N PRO A 254 16.59 11.14 19.46
CA PRO A 254 17.91 10.78 20.00
C PRO A 254 18.82 9.97 19.07
N TRP A 255 18.28 9.21 18.11
CA TRP A 255 19.08 8.29 17.29
C TRP A 255 19.59 8.92 16.00
N PHE A 256 18.74 9.68 15.30
CA PHE A 256 19.04 10.31 14.02
C PHE A 256 19.23 11.82 14.13
N GLY A 257 18.90 12.43 15.27
CA GLY A 257 18.99 13.86 15.47
C GLY A 257 17.94 14.66 14.70
N SER A 258 16.89 14.00 14.19
CA SER A 258 15.82 14.67 13.46
C SER A 258 15.11 15.67 14.35
N LYS A 259 14.99 16.91 13.88
CA LYS A 259 14.28 17.96 14.59
C LYS A 259 12.78 17.80 14.41
N TYR A 260 12.02 17.98 15.48
CA TYR A 260 10.58 17.98 15.43
C TYR A 260 9.94 18.85 16.51
N THR A 261 8.70 19.29 16.29
CA THR A 261 7.84 19.90 17.31
C THR A 261 6.62 19.01 17.59
N GLU A 262 6.07 19.11 18.80
CA GLU A 262 4.80 18.48 19.19
C GLU A 262 3.82 19.59 19.55
N GLU A 263 2.70 19.66 18.83
CA GLU A 263 1.67 20.69 18.95
C GLU A 263 0.32 20.07 19.31
N ASP A 264 -0.45 20.76 20.15
CA ASP A 264 -1.86 20.47 20.35
C ASP A 264 -2.68 20.98 19.17
N ILE A 265 -3.57 20.14 18.65
CA ILE A 265 -4.54 20.56 17.65
C ILE A 265 -5.64 21.33 18.38
N SER A 266 -5.98 22.52 17.89
CA SER A 266 -6.98 23.37 18.54
C SER A 266 -8.33 22.64 18.71
N PRO A 267 -9.03 22.78 19.85
CA PRO A 267 -10.33 22.14 20.06
C PRO A 267 -11.35 22.45 18.96
N SER A 268 -11.35 23.66 18.42
CA SER A 268 -12.24 24.06 17.32
C SER A 268 -12.01 23.27 16.04
N LEU A 269 -10.76 22.90 15.72
CA LEU A 269 -10.45 22.03 14.57
C LEU A 269 -10.87 20.60 14.85
N MET A 270 -10.66 20.11 16.08
CA MET A 270 -11.11 18.78 16.49
C MET A 270 -12.62 18.63 16.36
N ASP A 271 -13.39 19.61 16.85
CA ASP A 271 -14.85 19.60 16.73
C ASP A 271 -15.31 19.67 15.28
N LEU A 272 -14.66 20.51 14.45
CA LEU A 272 -14.94 20.62 13.02
C LEU A 272 -14.69 19.30 12.27
N TRP A 273 -13.60 18.60 12.59
CA TRP A 273 -13.25 17.32 11.96
C TRP A 273 -14.09 16.15 12.48
N LYS A 274 -14.60 16.25 13.70
CA LYS A 274 -15.41 15.21 14.33
C LYS A 274 -16.76 15.06 13.64
N ASP A 275 -17.39 16.19 13.31
CA ASP A 275 -18.63 16.22 12.56
C ASP A 275 -18.62 17.39 11.55
N PRO A 276 -18.01 17.20 10.37
CA PRO A 276 -18.03 18.21 9.31
C PRO A 276 -19.46 18.54 8.92
N SER A 277 -19.85 19.81 8.90
CA SER A 277 -21.25 20.22 8.71
C SER A 277 -21.85 19.76 7.37
N GLU A 278 -21.03 19.75 6.32
CA GLU A 278 -21.41 19.37 4.97
C GLU A 278 -20.33 18.46 4.36
N ILE A 279 -20.75 17.62 3.40
CA ILE A 279 -19.85 16.87 2.53
C ILE A 279 -19.82 17.61 1.20
N ASP A 280 -18.63 17.95 0.71
CA ASP A 280 -18.48 18.56 -0.60
C ASP A 280 -19.12 17.68 -1.69
N VAL A 281 -19.97 18.29 -2.51
CA VAL A 281 -20.78 17.61 -3.55
C VAL A 281 -19.95 16.88 -4.61
N SER A 282 -18.66 17.22 -4.74
CA SER A 282 -17.76 16.54 -5.66
C SER A 282 -17.17 15.25 -5.10
N LEU A 283 -17.35 14.95 -3.81
CA LEU A 283 -16.93 13.70 -3.19
C LEU A 283 -18.03 12.65 -3.33
N HIS A 284 -17.70 11.50 -3.88
CA HIS A 284 -18.61 10.35 -3.98
C HIS A 284 -17.82 9.05 -4.08
N LEU A 285 -18.51 7.92 -3.89
CA LEU A 285 -17.90 6.59 -4.10
C LEU A 285 -17.50 6.38 -5.56
N PRO A 286 -16.48 5.53 -5.83
CA PRO A 286 -16.12 5.18 -7.19
C PRO A 286 -17.30 4.52 -7.93
N SER A 287 -17.32 4.70 -9.25
CA SER A 287 -18.18 3.89 -10.12
C SER A 287 -17.59 2.48 -10.27
N LYS A 288 -18.44 1.54 -10.70
CA LYS A 288 -18.01 0.18 -11.03
C LYS A 288 -16.84 0.21 -12.03
N ASN A 289 -15.82 -0.62 -11.81
CA ASN A 289 -14.63 -0.65 -12.65
C ASN A 289 -14.88 -1.51 -13.90
N GLU A 290 -15.02 -0.85 -15.05
CA GLU A 290 -15.23 -1.51 -16.35
C GLU A 290 -13.96 -2.17 -16.93
N PHE A 291 -12.79 -1.95 -16.32
CA PHE A 291 -11.51 -2.48 -16.78
C PHE A 291 -11.09 -3.78 -16.11
N ILE A 292 -11.90 -4.35 -15.21
CA ILE A 292 -11.63 -5.68 -14.64
C ILE A 292 -11.76 -6.73 -15.77
N PRO A 293 -10.67 -7.43 -16.14
CA PRO A 293 -10.70 -8.36 -17.26
C PRO A 293 -11.63 -9.55 -16.98
N CYS A 294 -12.43 -9.93 -17.98
CA CYS A 294 -13.32 -11.09 -17.90
C CYS A 294 -12.91 -12.23 -18.85
N ASP A 295 -12.14 -11.93 -19.89
CA ASP A 295 -11.59 -12.92 -20.82
C ASP A 295 -10.11 -13.15 -20.54
N PHE A 296 -9.77 -14.40 -20.23
CA PHE A 296 -8.41 -14.85 -19.95
C PHE A 296 -7.93 -15.90 -20.97
N SER A 297 -8.55 -15.95 -22.15
CA SER A 297 -8.21 -16.89 -23.22
C SER A 297 -6.79 -16.65 -23.75
N ILE A 298 -6.01 -17.72 -23.89
CA ILE A 298 -4.63 -17.65 -24.36
C ILE A 298 -4.58 -17.84 -25.87
N ARG A 299 -4.20 -16.79 -26.60
CA ARG A 299 -4.22 -16.78 -28.07
C ARG A 299 -3.21 -17.76 -28.70
N SER A 300 -2.12 -18.09 -28.01
CA SER A 300 -1.11 -19.03 -28.51
C SER A 300 -1.53 -20.50 -28.50
N ASP A 301 -2.60 -20.86 -27.79
CA ASP A 301 -3.10 -22.24 -27.77
C ASP A 301 -3.81 -22.64 -29.09
N ASN A 302 -4.30 -21.66 -29.85
CA ASN A 302 -5.03 -21.88 -31.13
C ASN A 302 -4.16 -21.64 -32.38
N SER A 303 -2.90 -21.23 -32.23
CA SER A 303 -2.02 -20.97 -33.36
C SER A 303 -1.28 -22.23 -33.81
N CYS A 304 -1.45 -22.62 -35.07
CA CYS A 304 -0.56 -23.60 -35.71
C CYS A 304 0.89 -23.14 -35.58
N HIS A 305 1.76 -24.01 -35.08
CA HIS A 305 3.19 -23.76 -34.87
C HIS A 305 3.88 -23.37 -36.19
N ASP A 306 3.89 -22.08 -36.51
CA ASP A 306 4.74 -21.54 -37.58
C ASP A 306 6.17 -21.38 -37.01
N PRO A 307 7.17 -22.15 -37.50
CA PRO A 307 8.53 -22.14 -36.95
C PRO A 307 9.21 -20.76 -36.95
N ALA A 308 8.74 -19.84 -37.81
CA ALA A 308 9.25 -18.49 -37.93
C ALA A 308 8.90 -17.56 -36.73
N ASN A 309 7.95 -17.95 -35.87
CA ASN A 309 7.45 -17.13 -34.76
C ASN A 309 8.23 -17.34 -33.43
N ILE A 310 9.27 -18.18 -33.43
CA ILE A 310 9.71 -18.89 -32.20
C ILE A 310 10.80 -18.16 -31.39
N SER A 311 11.65 -17.29 -31.96
CA SER A 311 12.81 -16.75 -31.21
C SER A 311 12.80 -15.24 -30.99
N SER A 312 12.56 -14.42 -32.02
CA SER A 312 12.69 -12.95 -31.95
C SER A 312 11.42 -12.21 -32.38
N PRO A 313 11.23 -10.95 -31.90
CA PRO A 313 10.16 -10.09 -32.41
C PRO A 313 10.30 -9.86 -33.92
N ARG A 314 9.17 -9.88 -34.64
CA ARG A 314 9.10 -9.57 -36.07
C ARG A 314 8.55 -8.16 -36.30
N CYS A 315 9.15 -7.43 -37.23
CA CYS A 315 8.59 -6.16 -37.69
C CYS A 315 7.38 -6.45 -38.58
N ILE A 316 6.19 -6.01 -38.19
CA ILE A 316 4.94 -6.20 -38.94
C ILE A 316 4.45 -4.92 -39.62
N ILE A 317 4.95 -3.77 -39.18
CA ILE A 317 4.74 -2.48 -39.86
C ILE A 317 6.08 -1.78 -39.90
N ASP A 318 6.51 -1.36 -41.09
CA ASP A 318 7.72 -0.57 -41.31
C ASP A 318 7.39 0.62 -42.22
N GLU A 319 7.03 1.73 -41.61
CA GLU A 319 6.65 2.98 -42.27
C GLU A 319 7.59 4.12 -41.81
N PRO A 320 7.73 5.22 -42.58
CA PRO A 320 8.68 6.30 -42.27
C PRO A 320 8.58 6.89 -40.85
N PHE A 321 7.39 6.85 -40.24
CA PHE A 321 7.15 7.40 -38.91
C PHE A 321 6.77 6.35 -37.85
N MET A 322 6.77 5.06 -38.20
CA MET A 322 6.33 4.01 -37.29
C MET A 322 6.93 2.66 -37.64
N LYS A 323 7.52 2.01 -36.64
CA LYS A 323 7.86 0.58 -36.70
C LYS A 323 7.12 -0.17 -35.62
N LEU A 324 6.35 -1.19 -36.00
CA LEU A 324 5.65 -2.07 -35.07
C LEU A 324 6.32 -3.43 -35.04
N TRP A 325 6.85 -3.79 -33.89
CA TRP A 325 7.43 -5.10 -33.63
C TRP A 325 6.46 -5.94 -32.80
N TYR A 326 6.22 -7.17 -33.24
CA TYR A 326 5.29 -8.08 -32.60
C TYR A 326 5.97 -9.43 -32.33
N LYS A 327 5.73 -9.96 -31.14
CA LYS A 327 6.05 -11.34 -30.77
C LYS A 327 4.88 -11.90 -29.97
N LEU A 328 4.32 -13.03 -30.40
CA LEU A 328 3.33 -13.75 -29.61
C LEU A 328 4.04 -14.49 -28.48
N ASP A 329 3.55 -14.38 -27.25
CA ASP A 329 4.07 -15.17 -26.15
C ASP A 329 3.63 -16.64 -26.26
N THR A 330 4.61 -17.53 -26.31
CA THR A 330 4.43 -18.99 -26.28
C THR A 330 5.07 -19.62 -25.05
N THR A 331 5.76 -18.83 -24.22
CA THR A 331 6.58 -19.31 -23.11
C THR A 331 5.82 -19.22 -21.79
N PHE A 332 5.30 -18.04 -21.45
CA PHE A 332 4.68 -17.80 -20.15
C PHE A 332 3.19 -18.17 -20.15
N LYS A 333 2.53 -18.05 -21.30
CA LYS A 333 1.10 -18.39 -21.51
C LYS A 333 0.18 -17.70 -20.49
N LEU A 334 0.52 -16.46 -20.15
CA LEU A 334 -0.30 -15.61 -19.28
C LEU A 334 -1.18 -14.68 -20.14
N PRO A 335 -2.37 -14.29 -19.65
CA PRO A 335 -3.26 -13.36 -20.36
C PRO A 335 -2.76 -11.91 -20.22
N ARG A 336 -1.49 -11.68 -20.58
CA ARG A 336 -0.80 -10.39 -20.47
C ARG A 336 -0.12 -10.06 -21.80
N ALA A 337 -0.04 -8.77 -22.10
CA ALA A 337 0.73 -8.26 -23.22
C ALA A 337 1.64 -7.13 -22.73
N LEU A 338 2.87 -7.09 -23.22
CA LEU A 338 3.77 -5.97 -23.01
C LEU A 338 3.76 -5.09 -24.25
N VAL A 339 3.26 -3.86 -24.10
CA VAL A 339 3.30 -2.83 -25.13
C VAL A 339 4.37 -1.82 -24.75
N ALA A 340 5.42 -1.73 -25.56
CA ALA A 340 6.51 -0.76 -25.36
C ALA A 340 6.60 0.16 -26.58
N LYS A 341 6.71 1.47 -26.32
CA LYS A 341 6.88 2.50 -27.35
C LYS A 341 8.28 3.08 -27.25
N LEU A 342 9.03 3.06 -28.35
CA LEU A 342 10.31 3.74 -28.49
C LEU A 342 10.11 4.98 -29.35
N GLU A 343 10.39 6.16 -28.80
CA GLU A 343 10.34 7.42 -29.54
C GLU A 343 11.76 7.89 -29.85
N THR A 344 12.06 8.03 -31.15
CA THR A 344 13.34 8.59 -31.61
C THR A 344 13.11 10.01 -32.10
N SER A 345 13.58 11.01 -31.36
CA SER A 345 13.63 12.40 -31.82
C SER A 345 14.99 12.68 -32.46
N VAL A 346 15.01 13.14 -33.71
CA VAL A 346 16.22 13.65 -34.34
C VAL A 346 16.32 15.14 -34.03
N THR A 347 17.18 15.53 -33.08
CA THR A 347 17.51 16.94 -32.85
C THR A 347 18.50 17.43 -33.92
N PRO A 348 18.24 18.54 -34.63
CA PRO A 348 19.07 18.96 -35.78
C PRO A 348 20.48 19.48 -35.45
N VAL A 349 20.91 19.52 -34.20
CA VAL A 349 22.07 20.34 -33.78
C VAL A 349 23.33 19.52 -33.45
N ASP A 350 23.22 18.22 -33.22
CA ASP A 350 24.39 17.35 -33.05
C ASP A 350 24.04 15.95 -33.55
N GLU A 351 24.96 15.29 -34.27
CA GLU A 351 24.88 13.91 -34.76
C GLU A 351 24.91 12.87 -33.61
N LYS A 352 24.11 13.08 -32.55
CA LYS A 352 23.87 12.13 -31.49
C LYS A 352 22.39 11.79 -31.44
N LEU A 353 22.08 10.55 -31.83
CA LEU A 353 20.78 9.93 -31.55
C LEU A 353 20.62 9.80 -30.03
N GLU A 354 19.74 10.61 -29.44
CA GLU A 354 19.22 10.32 -28.10
C GLU A 354 18.07 9.32 -28.21
N ILE A 355 18.29 8.10 -27.71
CA ILE A 355 17.24 7.09 -27.58
C ILE A 355 16.62 7.24 -26.20
N LYS A 356 15.39 7.73 -26.12
CA LYS A 356 14.60 7.70 -24.87
C LYS A 356 13.73 6.46 -24.87
N LEU A 357 14.04 5.53 -23.97
CA LEU A 357 13.30 4.30 -23.78
C LEU A 357 12.35 4.51 -22.60
N THR A 358 11.08 4.78 -22.90
CA THR A 358 10.03 4.89 -21.89
C THR A 358 9.46 3.49 -21.64
N ILE A 359 10.01 2.80 -20.63
CA ILE A 359 9.36 1.63 -20.06
C ILE A 359 8.31 2.16 -19.07
N PRO A 360 7.02 1.83 -19.21
CA PRO A 360 6.03 2.20 -18.20
C PRO A 360 6.47 1.65 -16.84
N SER A 361 6.61 2.52 -15.84
CA SER A 361 6.93 2.15 -14.45
C SER A 361 5.77 1.48 -13.72
N SER A 362 4.65 1.27 -14.40
CA SER A 362 3.50 0.51 -13.96
C SER A 362 2.91 -0.22 -15.16
N PHE A 363 2.52 -1.48 -14.97
CA PHE A 363 1.79 -2.26 -15.95
C PHE A 363 0.44 -1.59 -16.23
N GLN A 364 0.39 -0.68 -17.19
CA GLN A 364 -0.89 -0.33 -17.82
C GLN A 364 -1.24 -1.49 -18.75
N LEU A 365 -2.22 -2.29 -18.31
CA LEU A 365 -2.93 -3.23 -19.17
C LEU A 365 -3.63 -2.43 -20.28
N VAL A 366 -2.90 -2.17 -21.37
CA VAL A 366 -3.50 -1.67 -22.60
C VAL A 366 -4.00 -2.90 -23.36
N HIS A 367 -5.30 -3.16 -23.27
CA HIS A 367 -5.96 -4.20 -24.07
C HIS A 367 -6.55 -3.60 -25.34
N CYS A 368 -6.26 -4.26 -26.47
CA CYS A 368 -6.99 -4.12 -27.73
C CYS A 368 -8.06 -5.20 -27.86
#